data_AF-A0A1H4TNL9-F1
#
_entry.id   AF-A0A1H4TNL9-F1
#
_cell.length_a   1.000
_cell.length_b   1.000
_cell.length_c   1.000
_cell.angle_alpha   90.00
_cell.angle_beta   90.00
_cell.angle_gamma   90.00
#
_symmetry.space_group_name_H-M   'P 1'
#
loop_
_entity.id
_entity.type
_entity.pdbx_description
1 polymer ?
#
loop_
_entity_poly.entity_id
_entity_poly.type
_entity_poly.pdbx_seq_one_letter_code
_entity_poly.pdbx_strand_id
1 'polypeptide(L)'
;MTKPISVSVSSGVAISAKSTSTTPGDHVVVFNLAADGGTNNASLNVVSANTSFSACEVSGHEIGHGSLKISHVNPGPNPDSDANAAAISIDLQAGKAGGTAGQGIFLKSTTGGTSGKIVNYVDSTGVTIFALLPDGSLLLRPLDAPPAGTGAGLKICNVGGTLGVVDSTGTFTPLM
;
A
#
# COMPACT_ATOMS: atom_id res chain seq x y z
N MET A 1 -28.33 -27.00 -0.58
CA MET A 1 -28.07 -25.68 0.03
C MET A 1 -27.42 -25.88 1.38
N THR A 2 -26.16 -25.50 1.52
CA THR A 2 -25.52 -25.34 2.84
C THR A 2 -26.15 -24.14 3.53
N LYS A 3 -26.68 -24.34 4.74
CA LYS A 3 -27.21 -23.22 5.53
C LYS A 3 -26.02 -22.39 6.02
N PRO A 4 -26.06 -21.04 5.92
CA PRO A 4 -25.05 -20.21 6.54
C PRO A 4 -25.07 -20.39 8.05
N ILE A 5 -23.91 -20.56 8.67
CA ILE A 5 -23.73 -20.51 10.12
C ILE A 5 -23.29 -19.10 10.45
N SER A 6 -24.13 -18.35 11.18
CA SER A 6 -23.77 -17.05 11.74
C SER A 6 -23.46 -17.21 13.22
N VAL A 7 -22.25 -16.84 13.64
CA VAL A 7 -21.90 -16.70 15.05
C VAL A 7 -21.90 -15.22 15.38
N SER A 8 -22.77 -14.81 16.30
CA SER A 8 -22.82 -13.43 16.80
C SER A 8 -22.72 -13.45 18.32
N VAL A 9 -21.82 -12.63 18.85
CA VAL A 9 -21.58 -12.49 20.29
C VAL A 9 -21.87 -11.05 20.69
N SER A 10 -22.64 -10.85 21.76
CA SER A 10 -23.16 -9.53 22.18
C SER A 10 -22.39 -8.90 23.34
N SER A 11 -21.45 -9.62 23.95
CA SER A 11 -20.58 -9.15 25.03
C SER A 11 -19.10 -9.23 24.62
N GLY A 12 -18.21 -8.63 25.41
CA GLY A 12 -16.77 -8.63 25.12
C GLY A 12 -16.22 -10.05 24.97
N VAL A 13 -15.82 -10.41 23.76
CA VAL A 13 -15.15 -11.67 23.44
C VAL A 13 -13.76 -11.36 22.92
N ALA A 14 -12.76 -12.00 23.51
CA ALA A 14 -11.40 -12.03 22.98
C ALA A 14 -11.14 -13.41 22.37
N ILE A 15 -10.83 -13.45 21.07
CA ILE A 15 -10.37 -14.65 20.38
C ILE A 15 -8.86 -14.52 20.24
N SER A 16 -8.11 -15.48 20.81
CA SER A 16 -6.67 -15.57 20.66
C SER A 16 -6.32 -16.95 20.09
N ALA A 17 -5.60 -16.94 18.97
CA ALA A 17 -5.07 -18.14 18.35
C ALA A 17 -3.56 -17.99 18.26
N LYS A 18 -2.83 -19.07 18.54
CA LYS A 18 -1.36 -19.10 18.55
C LYS A 18 -0.91 -20.45 17.99
N SER A 19 0.08 -20.41 17.11
CA SER A 19 0.80 -21.59 16.63
C SER A 19 2.29 -21.45 16.96
N THR A 20 2.95 -22.56 17.22
CA THR A 20 4.42 -22.66 17.29
C THR A 20 4.98 -23.48 16.13
N SER A 21 4.15 -23.78 15.12
CA SER A 21 4.56 -24.56 13.96
C SER A 21 5.62 -23.81 13.15
N THR A 22 6.59 -24.56 12.65
CA THR A 22 7.61 -24.10 11.71
C THR A 22 7.40 -24.69 10.32
N THR A 23 6.31 -25.44 10.11
CA THR A 23 5.97 -26.05 8.83
C THR A 23 5.57 -24.96 7.83
N PRO A 24 6.18 -24.88 6.63
CA PRO A 24 5.78 -23.92 5.60
C PRO A 24 4.31 -24.07 5.22
N GLY A 25 3.59 -22.95 5.19
CA GLY A 25 2.16 -22.90 4.85
C GLY A 25 1.22 -23.03 6.05
N ASP A 26 1.71 -23.37 7.24
CA ASP A 26 0.89 -23.34 8.44
C ASP A 26 0.54 -21.89 8.80
N HIS A 27 -0.75 -21.65 9.08
CA HIS A 27 -1.28 -20.35 9.44
C HIS A 27 -2.12 -20.46 10.70
N VAL A 28 -2.08 -19.43 11.54
CA VAL A 28 -2.89 -19.38 12.77
C VAL A 28 -4.38 -19.21 12.42
N VAL A 29 -4.68 -18.42 11.38
CA VAL A 29 -6.03 -18.19 10.85
C VAL A 29 -5.96 -17.96 9.33
N VAL A 30 -6.97 -18.43 8.59
CA VAL A 30 -7.16 -18.14 7.16
C VAL A 30 -8.58 -17.61 6.94
N PHE A 31 -8.69 -16.43 6.35
CA PHE A 31 -9.96 -15.85 5.88
C PHE A 31 -10.02 -15.93 4.36
N ASN A 32 -10.95 -16.72 3.82
CA ASN A 32 -11.00 -17.00 2.38
C ASN A 32 -12.43 -16.82 1.82
N LEU A 33 -12.66 -15.72 1.11
CA LEU A 33 -13.83 -15.56 0.26
C LEU A 33 -13.52 -16.15 -1.12
N ALA A 34 -14.04 -17.35 -1.39
CA ALA A 34 -13.81 -18.06 -2.65
C ALA A 34 -14.78 -17.67 -3.79
N ALA A 35 -15.75 -16.80 -3.52
CA ALA A 35 -16.71 -16.36 -4.53
C ALA A 35 -16.10 -15.28 -5.44
N ASP A 36 -16.42 -15.33 -6.73
CA ASP A 36 -15.96 -14.43 -7.78
C ASP A 36 -17.00 -13.35 -8.16
N GLY A 37 -17.78 -12.90 -7.18
CA GLY A 37 -18.82 -11.88 -7.35
C GLY A 37 -19.40 -11.36 -6.03
N GLY A 38 -20.45 -10.54 -6.14
CA GLY A 38 -21.09 -9.85 -5.00
C GLY A 38 -20.75 -8.36 -4.95
N THR A 39 -21.57 -7.57 -4.25
CA THR A 39 -21.43 -6.10 -4.21
C THR A 39 -20.75 -5.57 -2.95
N ASN A 40 -20.73 -6.35 -1.87
CA ASN A 40 -20.21 -5.93 -0.57
C ASN A 40 -19.68 -7.12 0.25
N ASN A 41 -19.09 -8.10 -0.42
CA ASN A 41 -18.51 -9.27 0.21
C ASN A 41 -17.00 -9.06 0.34
N ALA A 42 -16.44 -9.31 1.51
CA ALA A 42 -15.01 -9.26 1.78
C ALA A 42 -14.58 -10.48 2.60
N SER A 43 -13.36 -10.96 2.40
CA SER A 43 -12.80 -12.04 3.23
C SER A 43 -12.72 -11.64 4.70
N LEU A 44 -12.42 -10.37 4.99
CA LEU A 44 -12.31 -9.81 6.33
C LEU A 44 -12.82 -8.36 6.31
N ASN A 45 -13.68 -8.01 7.27
CA ASN A 45 -14.10 -6.64 7.53
C ASN A 45 -13.85 -6.32 9.02
N VAL A 46 -13.11 -5.24 9.28
CA VAL A 46 -12.74 -4.80 10.64
C VAL A 46 -13.27 -3.40 10.85
N VAL A 47 -14.10 -3.21 11.88
CA VAL A 47 -14.76 -1.94 12.18
C VAL A 47 -14.59 -1.62 13.65
N SER A 48 -14.29 -0.35 13.97
CA SER A 48 -14.21 0.14 15.33
C SER A 48 -14.95 1.47 15.46
N ALA A 49 -15.72 1.62 16.54
CA ALA A 49 -16.27 2.91 16.98
C ALA A 49 -15.42 3.56 18.08
N ASN A 50 -14.36 2.90 18.56
CA ASN A 50 -13.49 3.42 19.61
C ASN A 50 -12.54 4.47 19.03
N THR A 51 -12.69 5.71 19.49
CA THR A 51 -11.89 6.85 19.03
C THR A 51 -10.52 6.96 19.70
N SER A 52 -10.27 6.19 20.75
CA SER A 52 -9.07 6.31 21.59
C SER A 52 -7.99 5.29 21.26
N PHE A 53 -8.24 4.36 20.33
CA PHE A 53 -7.30 3.30 19.99
C PHE A 53 -7.43 2.84 18.54
N SER A 54 -6.38 2.25 17.99
CA SER A 54 -6.32 1.73 16.62
C SER A 54 -7.38 0.65 16.39
N ALA A 55 -8.06 0.69 15.23
CA ALA A 55 -9.04 -0.34 14.85
C ALA A 55 -8.39 -1.71 14.54
N CYS A 56 -7.14 -1.70 14.07
CA CYS A 56 -6.36 -2.89 13.74
C CYS A 56 -4.87 -2.59 13.97
N GLU A 57 -4.15 -3.55 14.53
CA GLU A 57 -2.70 -3.48 14.74
C GLU A 57 -2.04 -4.74 14.16
N VAL A 58 -0.90 -4.56 13.49
CA VAL A 58 -0.07 -5.65 12.96
C VAL A 58 1.34 -5.42 13.47
N SER A 59 1.95 -6.45 14.04
CA SER A 59 3.33 -6.43 14.54
C SER A 59 4.06 -7.69 14.10
N GLY A 60 5.30 -7.53 13.66
CA GLY A 60 6.15 -8.57 13.10
C GLY A 60 7.64 -8.25 13.29
N HIS A 61 8.49 -9.24 13.04
CA HIS A 61 9.95 -9.17 13.23
C HIS A 61 10.69 -9.89 12.10
N GLU A 62 10.39 -9.50 10.86
CA GLU A 62 10.86 -10.17 9.66
C GLU A 62 12.30 -9.77 9.29
N ILE A 63 13.10 -10.71 8.78
CA ILE A 63 14.48 -10.44 8.30
C ILE A 63 14.48 -9.99 6.83
N GLY A 64 13.59 -10.53 5.99
CA GLY A 64 13.60 -10.32 4.53
C GLY A 64 12.22 -10.18 3.90
N HIS A 65 11.20 -9.88 4.72
CA HIS A 65 9.81 -9.74 4.28
C HIS A 65 9.17 -8.52 4.94
N GLY A 66 7.98 -8.12 4.47
CA GLY A 66 7.18 -7.10 5.15
C GLY A 66 6.30 -7.73 6.22
N SER A 67 6.10 -7.04 7.35
CA SER A 67 5.17 -7.45 8.41
C SER A 67 3.72 -7.54 7.91
N LEU A 68 3.38 -6.74 6.90
CA LEU A 68 2.17 -6.88 6.11
C LEU A 68 2.54 -6.94 4.63
N LYS A 69 2.14 -8.02 3.95
CA LYS A 69 2.28 -8.17 2.50
C LYS A 69 0.91 -8.18 1.85
N ILE A 70 0.71 -7.29 0.89
CA ILE A 70 -0.51 -7.21 0.08
C ILE A 70 -0.13 -7.48 -1.37
N SER A 71 -0.95 -8.28 -2.05
CA SER A 71 -0.80 -8.60 -3.46
C SER A 71 -2.15 -8.41 -4.15
N HIS A 72 -2.16 -7.63 -5.23
CA HIS A 72 -3.29 -7.54 -6.17
C HIS A 72 -2.95 -8.37 -7.41
N VAL A 73 -3.93 -9.09 -7.94
CA VAL A 73 -3.78 -9.87 -9.17
C VAL A 73 -4.87 -9.43 -10.12
N ASN A 74 -4.48 -9.05 -11.35
CA ASN A 74 -5.41 -8.68 -12.40
C ASN A 74 -6.42 -9.83 -12.65
N PRO A 75 -7.74 -9.60 -12.47
CA PRO A 75 -8.75 -10.65 -12.61
C PRO A 75 -9.19 -10.85 -14.07
N GLY A 76 -8.87 -9.92 -14.97
CA GLY A 76 -9.36 -9.90 -16.34
C GLY A 76 -8.37 -10.47 -17.35
N PRO A 77 -8.84 -10.69 -18.60
CA PRO A 77 -8.03 -11.30 -19.64
C PRO A 77 -6.99 -10.35 -20.25
N ASN A 78 -7.14 -9.04 -20.06
CA ASN A 78 -6.29 -8.02 -20.66
C ASN A 78 -5.38 -7.35 -19.62
N PRO A 79 -4.18 -6.87 -20.02
CA PRO A 79 -3.24 -6.21 -19.11
C PRO A 79 -3.79 -4.99 -18.37
N ASP A 80 -4.82 -4.34 -18.89
CA ASP A 80 -5.45 -3.11 -18.38
C ASP A 80 -6.83 -3.35 -17.74
N SER A 81 -7.24 -4.61 -17.55
CA SER A 81 -8.57 -4.94 -17.00
C SER A 81 -8.80 -4.40 -15.58
N ASP A 82 -7.72 -4.11 -14.85
CA ASP A 82 -7.71 -3.61 -13.49
C ASP A 82 -7.18 -2.16 -13.38
N ALA A 83 -7.30 -1.36 -14.44
CA ALA A 83 -6.76 0.01 -14.50
C ALA A 83 -7.21 0.96 -13.36
N ASN A 84 -8.32 0.64 -12.68
CA ASN A 84 -8.83 1.41 -11.52
C ASN A 84 -8.72 0.65 -10.19
N ALA A 85 -8.06 -0.51 -10.17
CA ALA A 85 -7.80 -1.24 -8.95
C ALA A 85 -6.55 -0.70 -8.24
N ALA A 86 -6.44 -0.96 -6.95
CA ALA A 86 -5.27 -0.62 -6.16
C ALA A 86 -5.02 -1.73 -5.13
N ALA A 87 -3.74 -1.98 -4.82
CA ALA A 87 -3.40 -2.84 -3.69
C ALA A 87 -3.82 -2.20 -2.35
N ILE A 88 -3.76 -0.87 -2.25
CA ILE A 88 -4.16 -0.10 -1.06
C ILE A 88 -4.97 1.11 -1.53
N SER A 89 -6.16 1.30 -0.97
CA SER A 89 -7.00 2.48 -1.16
C SER A 89 -7.36 3.07 0.21
N ILE A 90 -7.22 4.38 0.38
CA ILE A 90 -7.43 5.10 1.64
C ILE A 90 -8.38 6.26 1.38
N ASP A 91 -9.45 6.34 2.17
CA ASP A 91 -10.43 7.44 2.13
C ASP A 91 -10.51 8.12 3.50
N LEU A 92 -10.34 9.45 3.50
CA LEU A 92 -10.41 10.30 4.69
C LEU A 92 -11.75 11.04 4.70
N GLN A 93 -12.71 10.51 5.45
CA GLN A 93 -14.08 11.02 5.42
C GLN A 93 -14.33 12.20 6.38
N ALA A 94 -15.13 13.16 5.91
CA ALA A 94 -15.44 14.42 6.58
C ALA A 94 -16.32 14.32 7.85
N GLY A 95 -16.82 13.12 8.17
CA GLY A 95 -17.74 12.89 9.30
C GLY A 95 -18.98 13.80 9.28
N LYS A 96 -19.67 13.89 10.42
CA LYS A 96 -20.87 14.76 10.56
C LYS A 96 -20.56 16.26 10.55
N ALA A 97 -19.30 16.63 10.82
CA ALA A 97 -18.87 18.03 10.93
C ALA A 97 -18.44 18.64 9.59
N GLY A 98 -18.45 17.88 8.49
CA GLY A 98 -18.16 18.42 7.15
C GLY A 98 -16.67 18.65 6.84
N GLY A 99 -15.76 18.06 7.61
CA GLY A 99 -14.32 18.09 7.32
C GLY A 99 -13.51 17.07 8.12
N THR A 100 -12.27 16.81 7.70
CA THR A 100 -11.32 15.98 8.43
C THR A 100 -9.90 16.52 8.29
N ALA A 101 -9.14 16.43 9.38
CA ALA A 101 -7.70 16.70 9.42
C ALA A 101 -6.88 15.41 9.61
N GLY A 102 -7.50 14.25 9.40
CA GLY A 102 -6.80 12.98 9.44
C GLY A 102 -5.66 12.94 8.42
N GLN A 103 -4.54 12.33 8.79
CA GLN A 103 -3.43 12.09 7.87
C GLN A 103 -3.69 10.78 7.10
N GLY A 104 -3.29 10.73 5.82
CA GLY A 104 -3.41 9.51 5.02
C GLY A 104 -2.42 8.43 5.46
N ILE A 105 -1.13 8.72 5.33
CA ILE A 105 -0.04 7.80 5.70
C ILE A 105 0.93 8.54 6.62
N PHE A 106 1.24 7.95 7.78
CA PHE A 106 2.24 8.43 8.71
C PHE A 106 3.32 7.37 8.90
N LEU A 107 4.58 7.74 8.66
CA LEU A 107 5.74 6.85 8.79
C LEU A 107 6.70 7.45 9.81
N LYS A 108 7.11 6.65 10.79
CA LYS A 108 8.05 7.06 11.84
C LYS A 108 8.93 5.89 12.26
N SER A 109 10.22 6.15 12.44
CA SER A 109 11.09 5.32 13.26
C SER A 109 11.30 5.98 14.61
N THR A 110 10.75 5.39 15.68
CA THR A 110 10.74 5.98 17.04
C THR A 110 12.07 5.85 17.77
N THR A 111 12.91 4.89 17.40
CA THR A 111 14.16 4.55 18.11
C THR A 111 15.32 4.55 17.13
N GLY A 112 16.16 5.59 17.15
CA GLY A 112 17.43 5.64 16.42
C GLY A 112 17.33 5.88 14.91
N GLY A 113 16.15 6.20 14.38
CA GLY A 113 15.96 6.36 12.93
C GLY A 113 15.93 5.00 12.19
N THR A 114 15.94 5.04 10.87
CA THR A 114 16.12 3.84 10.04
C THR A 114 17.31 4.09 9.11
N SER A 115 18.10 3.06 8.82
CA SER A 115 19.13 3.12 7.77
C SER A 115 18.59 2.69 6.40
N GLY A 116 17.38 2.12 6.36
CA GLY A 116 16.71 1.72 5.13
C GLY A 116 15.96 2.87 4.45
N LYS A 117 15.60 2.66 3.18
CA LYS A 117 14.70 3.57 2.44
C LYS A 117 13.33 3.61 3.14
N ILE A 118 12.79 4.81 3.35
CA ILE A 118 11.48 5.01 3.99
C ILE A 118 10.35 4.63 3.02
N VAL A 119 10.50 5.01 1.75
CA VAL A 119 9.64 4.59 0.64
C VAL A 119 10.55 4.09 -0.48
N ASN A 120 10.20 2.97 -1.11
CA ASN A 120 10.98 2.40 -2.19
C ASN A 120 10.03 1.78 -3.24
N TYR A 121 10.01 2.37 -4.42
CA TYR A 121 9.30 1.85 -5.59
C TYR A 121 10.31 1.29 -6.58
N VAL A 122 10.09 0.05 -7.01
CA VAL A 122 11.00 -0.72 -7.87
C VAL A 122 10.29 -1.17 -9.14
N ASP A 123 11.04 -1.40 -10.20
CA ASP A 123 10.53 -2.08 -11.39
C ASP A 123 10.44 -3.60 -11.20
N SER A 124 10.00 -4.29 -12.26
CA SER A 124 9.86 -5.75 -12.31
C SER A 124 11.18 -6.51 -12.13
N THR A 125 12.33 -5.86 -12.29
CA THR A 125 13.66 -6.45 -12.06
C THR A 125 14.20 -6.17 -10.66
N GLY A 126 13.46 -5.41 -9.85
CA GLY A 126 13.84 -5.04 -8.49
C GLY A 126 14.71 -3.79 -8.39
N VAL A 127 14.92 -3.06 -9.49
CA VAL A 127 15.73 -1.84 -9.49
C VAL A 127 14.86 -0.67 -9.03
N THR A 128 15.35 0.13 -8.07
CA THR A 128 14.66 1.33 -7.58
C THR A 128 14.41 2.32 -8.71
N ILE A 129 13.15 2.74 -8.87
CA ILE A 129 12.73 3.85 -9.72
C ILE A 129 12.70 5.15 -8.90
N PHE A 130 12.09 5.08 -7.72
CA PHE A 130 11.85 6.20 -6.82
C PHE A 130 12.05 5.75 -5.38
N ALA A 131 12.71 6.56 -4.55
CA ALA A 131 12.77 6.32 -3.12
C ALA A 131 12.82 7.61 -2.31
N LEU A 132 12.23 7.55 -1.11
CA LEU A 132 12.51 8.47 -0.02
C LEU A 132 13.57 7.84 0.88
N LEU A 133 14.72 8.48 0.99
CA LEU A 133 15.88 8.02 1.75
C LEU A 133 15.76 8.41 3.23
N PRO A 134 16.50 7.74 4.14
CA PRO A 134 16.42 8.01 5.58
C PRO A 134 16.89 9.40 6.00
N ASP A 135 17.68 10.08 5.17
CA ASP A 135 18.09 11.48 5.35
C ASP A 135 17.04 12.50 4.85
N GLY A 136 15.90 12.02 4.33
CA GLY A 136 14.83 12.83 3.77
C GLY A 136 15.02 13.19 2.29
N SER A 137 16.12 12.80 1.66
CA SER A 137 16.35 13.06 0.23
C SER A 137 15.50 12.17 -0.66
N LEU A 138 15.17 12.67 -1.85
CA LEU A 138 14.47 11.92 -2.88
C LEU A 138 15.47 11.38 -3.90
N LEU A 139 15.48 10.06 -4.06
CA LEU A 139 16.21 9.39 -5.12
C LEU A 139 15.27 9.20 -6.31
N LEU A 140 15.67 9.78 -7.44
CA LEU A 140 15.07 9.55 -8.75
C LEU A 140 16.07 8.80 -9.62
N ARG A 141 15.69 7.61 -10.10
CA ARG A 141 16.54 6.85 -11.02
C ARG A 141 16.83 7.68 -12.27
N PRO A 142 18.10 7.78 -12.71
CA PRO A 142 18.43 8.40 -14.00
C PRO A 142 17.71 7.68 -15.14
N LEU A 143 17.07 8.46 -16.00
CA LEU A 143 16.51 8.00 -17.26
C LEU A 143 17.53 8.25 -18.37
N ASP A 144 17.63 7.32 -19.32
CA ASP A 144 18.55 7.43 -20.46
C ASP A 144 18.14 8.55 -21.43
N ALA A 145 16.85 8.87 -21.47
CA ALA A 145 16.27 9.92 -22.30
C ALA A 145 15.08 10.59 -21.59
N PRO A 146 14.70 11.80 -22.00
CA PRO A 146 13.46 12.42 -21.54
C PRO A 146 12.27 11.48 -21.74
N PRO A 147 11.45 11.23 -20.71
CA PRO A 147 10.22 10.46 -20.87
C PRO A 147 9.27 11.17 -21.83
N ALA A 148 8.37 10.41 -22.48
CA ALA A 148 7.32 10.99 -23.28
C ALA A 148 6.47 11.99 -22.45
N GLY A 149 5.99 13.05 -23.10
CA GLY A 149 4.97 13.92 -22.52
C GLY A 149 3.72 13.11 -22.14
N THR A 150 3.03 13.52 -21.07
CA THR A 150 1.67 13.02 -20.75
C THR A 150 0.70 14.19 -20.75
N GLY A 151 -0.51 13.99 -20.22
CA GLY A 151 -1.51 15.06 -20.04
C GLY A 151 -0.96 16.32 -19.36
N ALA A 152 -1.77 17.38 -19.32
CA ALA A 152 -1.36 18.71 -18.87
C ALA A 152 -0.53 18.70 -17.56
N GLY A 153 0.65 19.33 -17.58
CA GLY A 153 1.53 19.47 -16.41
C GLY A 153 3.03 19.37 -16.72
N LEU A 154 3.83 19.39 -15.65
CA LEU A 154 5.28 19.16 -15.68
C LEU A 154 5.61 17.88 -14.90
N LYS A 155 6.56 17.09 -15.40
CA LYS A 155 7.13 15.94 -14.69
C LYS A 155 8.51 16.28 -14.18
N ILE A 156 8.75 16.12 -12.89
CA ILE A 156 10.11 16.19 -12.34
C ILE A 156 10.82 14.86 -12.64
N CYS A 157 12.02 14.91 -13.20
CA CYS A 157 12.78 13.71 -13.53
C CYS A 157 14.29 13.96 -13.44
N ASN A 158 15.04 12.86 -13.35
CA ASN A 158 16.48 12.82 -13.47
C ASN A 158 16.82 12.21 -14.83
N VAL A 159 17.40 13.00 -15.76
CA VAL A 159 17.79 12.55 -17.10
C VAL A 159 19.31 12.58 -17.20
N GLY A 160 19.94 11.42 -17.40
CA GLY A 160 21.40 11.32 -17.49
C GLY A 160 22.16 11.87 -16.27
N GLY A 161 21.54 11.93 -15.09
CA GLY A 161 22.12 12.54 -13.89
C GLY A 161 21.76 14.01 -13.65
N THR A 162 21.01 14.63 -14.57
CA THR A 162 20.57 16.03 -14.45
C THR A 162 19.12 16.10 -13.98
N LEU A 163 18.86 16.83 -12.90
CA LEU A 163 17.49 17.11 -12.45
C LEU A 163 16.85 18.13 -13.39
N GLY A 164 15.62 17.86 -13.82
CA GLY A 164 14.88 18.75 -14.72
C GLY A 164 13.38 18.48 -14.69
N VAL A 165 12.68 19.23 -15.53
CA VAL A 165 11.26 19.02 -15.81
C VAL A 165 11.05 18.60 -17.26
N VAL A 166 10.07 17.73 -17.50
CA VAL A 166 9.56 17.41 -18.83
C VAL A 166 8.14 17.92 -18.97
N ASP A 167 7.87 18.66 -20.03
CA ASP A 167 6.53 19.19 -20.33
C ASP A 167 5.63 18.18 -21.06
N SER A 168 4.41 18.58 -21.37
CA SER A 168 3.43 17.75 -22.10
C SER A 168 3.84 17.40 -23.53
N THR A 169 4.82 18.11 -24.11
CA THR A 169 5.37 17.81 -25.45
C THR A 169 6.54 16.83 -25.39
N GLY A 170 7.05 16.52 -24.20
CA GLY A 170 8.24 15.70 -24.00
C GLY A 170 9.54 16.50 -23.98
N THR A 171 9.47 17.83 -23.98
CA THR A 171 10.66 18.69 -23.94
C THR A 171 11.25 18.71 -22.54
N PHE A 172 12.54 18.38 -22.41
CA PHE A 172 13.26 18.43 -21.15
C PHE A 172 13.90 19.81 -20.92
N THR A 173 13.68 20.36 -19.73
CA THR A 173 14.31 21.60 -19.26
C THR A 173 15.06 21.31 -17.95
N PRO A 174 16.40 21.40 -17.94
CA PRO A 174 17.19 21.28 -16.72
C PRO A 174 16.79 22.33 -15.68
N LEU A 175 16.77 21.94 -14.40
CA LEU A 175 16.67 22.86 -13.28
C LEU A 175 18.10 23.28 -12.89
N MET A 176 18.70 24.15 -13.70
CA MET A 176 19.95 24.84 -13.35
C MET A 176 19.66 26.10 -12.54
#